data_AF-A0A6A4Z6L4-F1
#
_entry.id   AF-A0A6A4Z6L4-F1
#
_cell.length_a   1.000
_cell.length_b   1.000
_cell.length_c   1.000
_cell.angle_alpha   90.00
_cell.angle_beta   90.00
_cell.angle_gamma   90.00
#
_symmetry.space_group_name_H-M   'P 1'
#
loop_
_entity.id
_entity.type
_entity.pdbx_description
1 polymer ?
#
loop_
_entity_poly.entity_id
_entity_poly.type
_entity_poly.pdbx_seq_one_letter_code
_entity_poly.pdbx_strand_id
1 'polypeptide(L)'
;SQSCKAECPGVPHRYCLRHIVANINTAQGRHLSSTEEGLAFKLARSDSHETFARHMEKLRALNPDAADFLLTIPFEHWVTYAFPRSTFGNVTSNMSESASQWLGTELRSSDAVMLHFRYMLHLLKNINERRYSAYHKLHMF
;
A
#
# COMPACT_ATOMS: atom_id res chain seq x y z
N SER A 1 6.76 -3.07 -12.83
CA SER A 1 6.43 -3.50 -14.19
C SER A 1 7.05 -2.51 -15.17
N GLN A 2 7.83 -2.99 -16.15
CA GLN A 2 8.54 -2.15 -17.12
C GLN A 2 7.59 -1.34 -18.03
N SER A 3 6.37 -1.82 -18.28
CA SER A 3 5.39 -1.13 -19.14
C SER A 3 4.98 0.25 -18.62
N CYS A 4 4.86 0.45 -17.30
CA CYS A 4 4.45 1.75 -16.75
C CYS A 4 5.49 2.87 -16.98
N LYS A 5 6.77 2.53 -17.18
CA LYS A 5 7.83 3.51 -17.46
C LYS A 5 7.78 4.04 -18.89
N ALA A 6 7.27 3.24 -19.84
CA ALA A 6 7.13 3.64 -21.24
C ALA A 6 5.92 4.55 -21.45
N GLU A 7 4.80 4.24 -20.81
CA GLU A 7 3.54 5.00 -20.97
C GLU A 7 3.51 6.31 -20.15
N CYS A 8 4.22 6.37 -19.03
CA CYS A 8 4.19 7.51 -18.10
C CYS A 8 5.62 7.90 -17.64
N PRO A 9 6.46 8.47 -18.52
CA PRO A 9 7.80 8.90 -18.14
C PRO A 9 7.74 10.01 -17.08
N GLY A 10 8.58 9.89 -16.04
CA GLY A 10 8.70 10.88 -14.95
C GLY A 10 7.68 10.75 -13.80
N VAL A 11 6.74 9.80 -13.87
CA VAL A 11 5.83 9.52 -12.75
C VAL A 11 6.48 8.53 -11.79
N PRO A 12 6.70 8.89 -10.50
CA PRO A 12 7.27 7.97 -9.53
C PRO A 12 6.29 6.82 -9.28
N HIS A 13 6.75 5.59 -9.56
CA HIS A 13 5.92 4.39 -9.43
C HIS A 13 6.19 3.71 -8.09
N ARG A 14 5.13 3.43 -7.34
CA ARG A 14 5.20 2.73 -6.06
C ARG A 14 4.79 1.26 -6.23
N TYR A 15 5.57 0.35 -5.70
CA TYR A 15 5.21 -1.06 -5.60
C TYR A 15 4.25 -1.26 -4.44
N CYS A 16 3.19 -2.04 -4.69
CA CYS A 16 2.27 -2.43 -3.64
C CYS A 16 2.94 -3.44 -2.73
N LEU A 17 2.89 -3.20 -1.42
CA LEU A 17 3.55 -4.06 -0.45
C LEU A 17 2.97 -5.48 -0.43
N ARG A 18 1.67 -5.67 -0.74
CA ARG A 18 1.08 -7.01 -0.89
C ARG A 18 1.80 -7.84 -1.96
N HIS A 19 2.17 -7.22 -3.08
CA HIS A 19 2.92 -7.90 -4.13
C HIS A 19 4.36 -8.19 -3.70
N ILE A 20 5.00 -7.29 -2.95
CA ILE A 20 6.33 -7.54 -2.38
C ILE A 20 6.28 -8.75 -1.42
N VAL A 21 5.29 -8.81 -0.52
CA VAL A 21 5.09 -9.94 0.40
C VAL A 21 4.80 -11.23 -0.36
N ALA A 22 3.96 -11.20 -1.40
CA ALA A 22 3.70 -12.38 -2.24
C ALA A 22 4.98 -12.88 -2.94
N ASN A 23 5.84 -11.96 -3.40
CA ASN A 23 7.12 -12.30 -4.01
C ASN A 23 8.09 -12.91 -2.97
N ILE A 24 8.16 -12.36 -1.76
CA ILE A 24 8.95 -12.94 -0.66
C ILE A 24 8.45 -14.36 -0.35
N ASN A 25 7.14 -14.55 -0.25
CA ASN A 25 6.55 -15.86 0.02
C ASN A 25 6.92 -16.88 -1.05
N THR A 26 6.89 -16.45 -2.32
CA THR A 26 7.27 -17.29 -3.46
C THR A 26 8.77 -17.61 -3.44
N ALA A 27 9.62 -16.61 -3.15
CA ALA A 27 11.08 -16.78 -3.09
C ALA A 27 11.52 -17.70 -1.94
N GLN A 28 10.84 -17.64 -0.79
CA GLN A 28 11.15 -18.49 0.37
C GLN A 28 10.41 -19.84 0.35
N GLY A 29 9.48 -20.05 -0.58
CA GLY A 29 8.63 -21.26 -0.61
C GLY A 29 7.72 -21.42 0.61
N ARG A 30 7.50 -20.36 1.40
CA ARG A 30 6.64 -20.35 2.58
C ARG A 30 5.96 -19.00 2.75
N HIS A 31 4.85 -18.98 3.47
CA HIS A 31 4.24 -17.72 3.87
C HIS A 31 4.99 -17.07 5.03
N LEU A 32 5.15 -15.75 4.98
CA LEU A 32 5.51 -14.95 6.13
C LEU A 32 4.43 -15.10 7.21
N SER A 33 4.87 -15.21 8.45
CA SER A 33 4.02 -15.13 9.64
C SER A 33 3.42 -13.74 9.79
N SER A 34 2.34 -13.63 10.57
CA SER A 34 1.68 -12.35 10.86
C SER A 34 2.64 -11.30 11.45
N THR A 35 3.64 -11.73 12.21
CA THR A 35 4.65 -10.83 12.80
C THR A 35 5.63 -10.33 11.75
N GLU A 36 6.14 -11.20 10.87
CA GLU A 36 7.04 -10.84 9.78
C GLU A 36 6.35 -9.91 8.77
N GLU A 37 5.11 -10.25 8.39
CA GLU A 37 4.29 -9.41 7.52
C GLU A 37 4.00 -8.05 8.17
N GLY A 38 3.63 -8.03 9.45
CA GLY A 38 3.43 -6.80 10.20
C GLY A 38 4.67 -5.90 10.27
N LEU A 39 5.87 -6.49 10.35
CA LEU A 39 7.13 -5.75 10.28
C LEU A 39 7.40 -5.20 8.88
N ALA A 40 7.13 -5.97 7.82
CA ALA A 40 7.21 -5.48 6.45
C ALA A 40 6.30 -4.26 6.22
N PHE A 41 5.06 -4.30 6.75
CA PHE A 41 4.15 -3.14 6.71
C PHE A 41 4.68 -1.92 7.46
N LYS A 42 5.30 -2.11 8.63
CA LYS A 42 5.91 -1.03 9.40
C LYS A 42 7.13 -0.43 8.68
N LEU A 43 7.95 -1.26 8.04
CA LEU A 43 9.06 -0.82 7.20
C LEU A 43 8.60 0.08 6.07
N ALA A 44 7.63 -0.40 5.28
CA ALA A 44 7.11 0.35 4.13
C ALA A 44 6.44 1.68 4.54
N ARG A 45 5.88 1.75 5.76
CA ARG A 45 5.27 2.96 6.34
C ARG A 45 6.24 3.88 7.06
N SER A 46 7.50 3.48 7.24
CA SER A 46 8.47 4.28 7.99
C SER A 46 8.67 5.64 7.33
N ASP A 47 8.51 6.67 8.14
CA ASP A 47 8.56 8.10 7.80
C ASP A 47 9.96 8.70 8.00
N SER A 48 10.86 7.98 8.66
CA SER A 48 12.27 8.33 8.81
C SER A 48 13.18 7.12 8.58
N HIS A 49 14.44 7.41 8.25
CA HIS A 49 15.47 6.39 8.11
C HIS A 49 15.71 5.64 9.44
N GLU A 50 15.62 6.33 10.57
CA GLU A 50 15.80 5.74 11.90
C GLU A 50 14.70 4.73 12.25
N THR A 51 13.43 5.08 11.98
CA THR A 51 12.31 4.15 12.23
C THR A 51 12.39 2.95 11.31
N PHE A 52 12.82 3.15 10.06
CA PHE A 52 13.09 2.07 9.11
C PHE A 52 14.19 1.14 9.61
N ALA A 53 15.36 1.66 9.96
CA ALA A 53 16.51 0.88 10.42
C ALA A 53 16.13 -0.01 11.61
N ARG A 54 15.44 0.56 12.60
CA ARG A 54 14.96 -0.18 13.79
C ARG A 54 14.00 -1.32 13.43
N HIS A 55 13.10 -1.12 12.48
CA HIS A 55 12.20 -2.20 12.04
C HIS A 55 12.94 -3.23 11.20
N MET A 56 13.97 -2.82 10.45
CA MET A 56 14.76 -3.70 9.59
C MET A 56 15.61 -4.64 10.44
N GLU A 57 16.24 -4.14 11.51
CA GLU A 57 16.96 -4.97 12.47
C GLU A 57 16.04 -6.02 13.11
N LYS A 58 14.82 -5.63 13.50
CA LYS A 58 13.83 -6.57 14.05
C LYS A 58 13.43 -7.63 13.04
N LEU A 59 13.22 -7.25 11.78
CA LEU A 59 12.90 -8.22 10.74
C LEU A 59 14.09 -9.14 10.47
N ARG A 60 15.32 -8.61 10.41
CA ARG A 60 16.53 -9.40 10.18
C ARG A 60 16.80 -10.41 11.30
N ALA A 61 16.49 -10.06 12.54
CA ALA A 61 16.59 -10.97 13.68
C ALA A 61 15.58 -12.14 13.62
N LEU A 62 14.41 -11.93 13.00
CA LEU A 62 13.36 -12.95 12.86
C LEU A 62 13.51 -13.76 11.57
N ASN A 63 13.85 -13.10 10.47
CA ASN A 63 13.94 -13.65 9.13
C ASN A 63 14.97 -12.87 8.31
N PRO A 64 16.25 -13.30 8.35
CA PRO A 64 17.30 -12.62 7.62
C PRO A 64 17.06 -12.66 6.11
N ASP A 65 16.54 -13.77 5.56
CA ASP A 65 16.28 -13.92 4.13
C ASP A 65 15.24 -12.91 3.61
N ALA A 66 14.21 -12.61 4.40
CA ALA A 66 13.20 -11.62 4.02
C ALA A 66 13.75 -10.20 4.09
N ALA A 67 14.61 -9.92 5.07
CA ALA A 67 15.28 -8.64 5.19
C ALA A 67 16.24 -8.42 3.99
N ASP A 68 17.05 -9.41 3.65
CA ASP A 68 17.95 -9.36 2.50
C ASP A 68 17.17 -9.22 1.18
N PHE A 69 16.04 -9.92 1.02
CA PHE A 69 15.16 -9.72 -0.14
C PHE A 69 14.66 -8.27 -0.26
N LEU A 70 14.19 -7.67 0.84
CA LEU A 70 13.69 -6.29 0.84
C LEU A 70 14.78 -5.28 0.50
N LEU A 71 16.03 -5.53 0.89
CA LEU A 71 17.19 -4.68 0.57
C LEU A 71 17.54 -4.71 -0.93
N THR A 72 17.12 -5.73 -1.68
CA THR A 72 17.31 -5.76 -3.15
C THR A 72 16.40 -4.78 -3.89
N ILE A 73 15.32 -4.32 -3.26
CA ILE A 73 14.32 -3.45 -3.88
C ILE A 73 14.68 -1.99 -3.57
N PRO A 74 14.87 -1.12 -4.58
CA PRO A 74 15.16 0.29 -4.35
C PRO A 74 14.09 0.96 -3.46
N PHE A 75 14.52 1.61 -2.38
CA PHE A 75 13.61 2.14 -1.35
C PHE A 75 12.63 3.17 -1.88
N GLU A 76 13.03 3.94 -2.91
CA GLU A 76 12.20 4.93 -3.61
C GLU A 76 10.90 4.35 -4.20
N HIS A 77 10.79 3.02 -4.31
CA HIS A 77 9.61 2.36 -4.86
C HIS A 77 8.66 1.80 -3.80
N TRP A 78 9.04 1.67 -2.53
CA TRP A 78 8.20 0.96 -1.57
C TRP A 78 8.21 1.52 -0.14
N VAL A 79 9.19 2.36 0.20
CA VAL A 79 9.32 2.96 1.53
C VAL A 79 8.82 4.40 1.51
N THR A 80 8.11 4.83 2.56
CA THR A 80 7.50 6.17 2.63
C THR A 80 8.52 7.29 2.69
N TYR A 81 9.51 7.22 3.57
CA TYR A 81 10.50 8.30 3.71
C TYR A 81 11.34 8.54 2.43
N ALA A 82 11.53 7.50 1.62
CA ALA A 82 12.32 7.56 0.39
C ALA A 82 11.49 7.92 -0.85
N PHE A 83 10.15 7.97 -0.74
CA PHE A 83 9.29 8.27 -1.88
C PHE A 83 9.26 9.79 -2.13
N PRO A 84 9.49 10.26 -3.37
CA PRO A 84 9.67 11.68 -3.68
C PRO A 84 8.38 12.52 -3.61
N ARG A 85 7.24 11.93 -3.22
CA ARG A 85 5.95 12.60 -3.10
C ARG A 85 5.26 12.21 -1.79
N SER A 86 4.40 13.06 -1.25
CA SER A 86 3.59 12.70 -0.08
C SER A 86 2.74 11.46 -0.39
N THR A 87 2.91 10.40 0.38
CA THR A 87 2.26 9.12 0.13
C THR A 87 0.87 9.03 0.74
N PHE A 88 0.44 10.00 1.58
CA PHE A 88 -0.88 10.06 2.25
C PHE A 88 -1.38 8.73 2.85
N GLY A 89 -0.46 7.85 3.27
CA GLY A 89 -0.80 6.52 3.80
C GLY A 89 -1.12 5.44 2.75
N ASN A 90 -0.95 5.73 1.45
CA ASN A 90 -1.11 4.80 0.31
C ASN A 90 0.06 3.80 0.21
N VAL A 91 0.39 3.16 1.33
CA VAL A 91 1.37 2.05 1.38
C VAL A 91 0.72 0.72 1.03
N THR A 92 -0.59 0.64 1.23
CA THR A 92 -1.46 -0.45 0.78
C THR A 92 -2.28 0.00 -0.40
N SER A 93 -2.52 -0.91 -1.33
CA SER A 93 -3.52 -0.84 -2.40
C SER A 93 -4.97 -0.63 -1.92
N ASN A 94 -5.20 -0.08 -0.71
CA ASN A 94 -6.53 0.11 -0.13
C ASN A 94 -7.48 0.83 -1.11
N MET A 95 -7.00 1.85 -1.85
CA MET A 95 -7.84 2.52 -2.84
C MET A 95 -8.19 1.62 -4.03
N SER A 96 -7.27 0.78 -4.51
CA SER A 96 -7.52 -0.13 -5.64
C SER A 96 -8.28 -1.40 -5.22
N GLU A 97 -8.10 -1.89 -4.00
CA GLU A 97 -8.82 -3.03 -3.44
C GLU A 97 -10.25 -2.63 -3.03
N SER A 98 -10.44 -1.45 -2.41
CA SER A 98 -11.79 -0.89 -2.21
C SER A 98 -12.47 -0.65 -3.55
N ALA A 99 -11.76 -0.12 -4.55
CA ALA A 99 -12.29 -0.01 -5.90
C ALA A 99 -12.63 -1.38 -6.49
N SER A 100 -11.78 -2.40 -6.35
CA SER A 100 -12.05 -3.75 -6.89
C SER A 100 -13.18 -4.48 -6.14
N GLN A 101 -13.38 -4.18 -4.86
CA GLN A 101 -14.44 -4.73 -4.01
C GLN A 101 -15.77 -4.01 -4.22
N TRP A 102 -15.76 -2.69 -4.42
CA TRP A 102 -16.97 -1.89 -4.70
C TRP A 102 -17.41 -2.02 -6.16
N LEU A 103 -16.45 -2.05 -7.08
CA LEU A 103 -16.66 -2.11 -8.53
C LEU A 103 -16.58 -3.55 -9.04
N GLY A 104 -17.07 -4.53 -8.26
CA GLY A 104 -17.14 -5.93 -8.67
C GLY A 104 -18.02 -6.17 -9.92
N THR A 105 -18.85 -7.21 -9.91
CA THR A 105 -19.59 -7.71 -11.09
C THR A 105 -20.42 -6.66 -11.85
N GLU A 106 -20.76 -5.51 -11.25
CA GLU A 106 -21.50 -4.41 -11.91
C GLU A 106 -20.69 -3.64 -12.98
N LEU A 107 -19.36 -3.81 -13.02
CA LEU A 107 -18.50 -2.99 -13.87
C LEU A 107 -18.26 -3.55 -15.27
N ARG A 108 -18.33 -4.87 -15.45
CA ARG A 108 -18.02 -5.49 -16.76
C ARG A 108 -19.00 -5.07 -17.87
N SER A 109 -20.09 -4.39 -17.52
CA SER A 109 -21.18 -4.02 -18.43
C SER A 109 -21.48 -2.52 -18.50
N SER A 110 -20.74 -1.67 -17.77
CA SER A 110 -21.06 -0.23 -17.64
C SER A 110 -20.14 0.66 -18.49
N ASP A 111 -20.69 1.71 -19.11
CA ASP A 111 -19.93 2.73 -19.84
C ASP A 111 -18.95 3.50 -18.92
N ALA A 112 -17.81 3.95 -19.49
CA ALA A 112 -16.72 4.61 -18.77
C ALA A 112 -17.18 5.85 -17.97
N VAL A 113 -18.20 6.56 -18.45
CA VAL A 113 -18.76 7.72 -17.75
C VAL A 113 -19.51 7.29 -16.49
N MET A 114 -20.29 6.20 -16.57
CA MET A 114 -21.01 5.66 -15.41
C MET A 114 -20.08 5.08 -14.35
N LEU A 115 -18.99 4.45 -14.79
CA LEU A 115 -17.91 4.03 -13.90
C LEU A 115 -17.37 5.21 -13.09
N HIS A 116 -17.03 6.31 -13.75
CA HIS A 116 -16.49 7.50 -13.11
C HIS A 116 -17.45 8.09 -12.07
N PHE A 117 -18.71 8.29 -12.44
CA PHE A 117 -19.71 8.84 -11.52
C PHE A 117 -19.96 7.96 -10.30
N ARG A 118 -20.10 6.64 -10.49
CA ARG A 118 -20.31 5.69 -9.38
C ARG A 118 -19.11 5.66 -8.44
N TYR A 119 -17.90 5.64 -8.98
CA TYR A 119 -16.68 5.70 -8.18
C TYR A 119 -16.64 6.97 -7.33
N MET A 120 -16.93 8.14 -7.91
CA MET A 120 -16.95 9.42 -7.20
C MET A 120 -18.01 9.47 -6.09
N LEU A 121 -19.22 8.96 -6.35
CA LEU A 121 -20.29 8.89 -5.36
C LEU A 121 -19.89 8.03 -4.15
N HIS A 122 -19.29 6.87 -4.39
CA HIS A 122 -18.80 6.00 -3.31
C HIS A 122 -17.65 6.64 -2.51
N LEU A 123 -16.79 7.39 -3.20
CA LEU A 123 -15.69 8.12 -2.56
C LEU A 123 -16.22 9.23 -1.65
N LEU A 124 -17.20 10.01 -2.14
CA LEU A 124 -17.87 11.05 -1.37
C LEU A 124 -18.59 10.49 -0.14
N LYS A 125 -19.30 9.36 -0.29
CA LYS A 125 -19.97 8.69 0.83
C LYS A 125 -18.97 8.25 1.91
N ASN A 126 -17.86 7.63 1.52
CA ASN A 126 -16.81 7.23 2.45
C ASN A 126 -16.13 8.41 3.15
N ILE A 127 -15.86 9.50 2.42
CA ILE A 127 -15.32 10.73 3.00
C ILE A 127 -16.30 11.28 4.04
N ASN A 128 -17.59 11.29 3.72
CA ASN A 128 -18.62 11.77 4.62
C ASN A 128 -18.73 10.91 5.89
N GLU A 129 -18.77 9.58 5.75
CA GLU A 129 -18.82 8.65 6.90
C GLU A 129 -17.61 8.80 7.82
N ARG A 130 -16.41 8.98 7.26
CA ARG A 130 -15.19 9.25 8.04
C ARG A 130 -15.22 10.60 8.74
N ARG A 131 -15.76 11.64 8.10
CA ARG A 131 -15.98 12.96 8.72
C ARG A 131 -16.97 12.85 9.88
N TYR A 132 -18.08 12.15 9.70
CA TYR A 132 -19.06 11.91 10.76
C TYR A 132 -18.46 11.12 11.93
N SER A 133 -17.71 10.05 11.65
CA SER A 133 -17.06 9.24 12.69
C SER A 133 -15.98 10.03 13.46
N ALA A 134 -15.20 10.86 12.76
CA ALA A 134 -14.22 11.74 13.39
C ALA A 134 -14.89 12.82 14.25
N TYR A 135 -15.97 13.44 13.76
CA TYR A 135 -16.75 14.42 14.49
C TYR A 135 -17.37 13.81 15.75
N HIS A 136 -17.96 12.60 15.64
CA HIS A 136 -18.58 11.95 16.78
C HIS A 136 -17.56 11.52 17.85
N LYS A 137 -16.34 11.12 17.46
CA LYS A 137 -15.25 10.81 18.40
C LYS A 137 -14.69 12.03 19.12
N LEU A 138 -14.72 13.20 18.51
CA LEU A 138 -14.24 14.46 19.09
C LEU A 138 -15.22 15.08 20.10
N HIS A 139 -16.51 14.75 20.00
CA HIS A 139 -17.59 15.29 20.85
C HIS A 139 -18.11 14.27 21.89
N MET A 140 -17.34 13.21 22.17
CA MET A 140 -17.67 12.19 23.18
C MET A 140 -16.70 12.23 24.40
N PHE A 141 -16.06 13.38 24.62
CA PHE A 141 -15.30 13.73 25.82
C PHE A 141 -15.75 15.10 26.33
#